data_AF-A0A1J8PNE3-F1
#
_entry.id   AF-A0A1J8PNE3-F1
#
_cell.length_a   1.000
_cell.length_b   1.000
_cell.length_c   1.000
_cell.angle_alpha   90.00
_cell.angle_beta   90.00
_cell.angle_gamma   90.00
#
_symmetry.space_group_name_H-M   'P 1'
#
loop_
_entity.id
_entity.type
_entity.pdbx_description
1 polymer ?
#
loop_
_entity_poly.entity_id
_entity_poly.type
_entity_poly.pdbx_seq_one_letter_code
_entity_poly.pdbx_strand_id
1 'polypeptide(L)'
;TTLLVLFASQAFATSPTITKIERINVNTILVTLDQGIKPVSHFDVPIEGRFYILLYTSATYYLGSSSISIARTPTAVNPNDNGFATQWQWEEPALTATDNDGLSEITINLNAYSSDFENDIGHSSRDYTSTLNLIWQHDLSITSINTLDTNEGTNLV
;
A
#
# COMPACT_ATOMS: atom_id res chain seq x y z
N THR A 1 -2.16 -28.84 25.09
CA THR A 1 -1.93 -27.39 25.35
C THR A 1 -2.29 -26.50 24.18
N THR A 2 -2.46 -27.02 22.96
CA THR A 2 -2.79 -26.26 21.74
C THR A 2 -4.22 -25.71 21.68
N LEU A 3 -5.21 -26.42 22.26
CA LEU A 3 -6.61 -25.98 22.24
C LEU A 3 -6.84 -24.66 23.02
N LEU A 4 -6.23 -24.50 24.20
CA LEU A 4 -6.49 -23.35 25.07
C LEU A 4 -5.99 -22.03 24.47
N VAL A 5 -4.88 -22.08 23.71
CA VAL A 5 -4.34 -20.93 22.97
C VAL A 5 -5.28 -20.52 21.83
N LEU A 6 -5.93 -21.49 21.17
CA LEU A 6 -6.84 -21.25 20.04
C LEU A 6 -8.19 -20.61 20.47
N PHE A 7 -8.71 -20.96 21.65
CA PHE A 7 -9.95 -20.35 22.18
C PHE A 7 -9.70 -18.92 22.71
N ALA A 8 -8.53 -18.66 23.27
CA ALA A 8 -8.16 -17.31 23.71
C ALA A 8 -7.93 -16.36 22.51
N SER A 9 -7.41 -16.84 21.37
CA SER A 9 -7.20 -15.97 20.21
C SER A 9 -8.51 -15.49 19.56
N GLN A 10 -9.56 -16.31 19.53
CA GLN A 10 -10.85 -15.94 18.93
C GLN A 10 -11.67 -14.97 19.81
N ALA A 11 -11.66 -15.14 21.13
CA ALA A 11 -12.45 -14.31 22.05
C ALA A 11 -11.87 -12.88 22.25
N PHE A 12 -10.63 -12.64 21.82
CA PHE A 12 -9.92 -11.36 21.95
C PHE A 12 -9.38 -10.83 20.62
N ALA A 13 -9.67 -11.48 19.49
CA ALA A 13 -9.24 -11.00 18.18
C ALA A 13 -9.94 -9.69 17.86
N THR A 14 -9.19 -8.59 17.97
CA THR A 14 -9.60 -7.29 17.50
C THR A 14 -9.60 -7.28 15.98
N SER A 15 -10.56 -6.58 15.40
CA SER A 15 -10.68 -6.39 13.96
C SER A 15 -9.37 -5.76 13.39
N PRO A 16 -8.73 -6.35 12.35
CA PRO A 16 -7.45 -5.87 11.81
C PRO A 16 -7.38 -4.36 11.53
N THR A 17 -6.31 -3.69 11.92
CA THR A 17 -6.13 -2.25 11.68
C THR A 17 -5.06 -2.00 10.63
N ILE A 18 -5.34 -1.12 9.67
CA ILE A 18 -4.31 -0.60 8.77
C ILE A 18 -3.39 0.31 9.59
N THR A 19 -2.11 -0.06 9.68
CA THR A 19 -1.12 0.67 10.46
C THR A 19 -0.29 1.63 9.60
N LYS A 20 -0.17 1.33 8.30
CA LYS A 20 0.63 2.13 7.37
C LYS A 20 0.14 1.94 5.93
N ILE A 21 0.15 3.03 5.17
CA ILE A 21 0.08 3.00 3.71
C ILE A 21 1.24 3.84 3.19
N GLU A 22 2.02 3.28 2.27
CA GLU A 22 3.18 3.96 1.71
C GLU A 22 3.38 3.64 0.23
N ARG A 23 3.99 4.57 -0.49
CA ARG A 23 4.49 4.35 -1.84
C ARG A 23 5.89 3.74 -1.72
N ILE A 24 6.11 2.58 -2.34
CA ILE A 24 7.40 1.85 -2.25
C ILE A 24 8.25 1.95 -3.51
N ASN A 25 7.70 2.39 -4.63
CA ASN A 25 8.41 2.69 -5.87
C ASN A 25 7.57 3.61 -6.78
N VAL A 26 8.00 3.80 -8.04
CA VAL A 26 7.31 4.64 -9.05
C VAL A 26 5.80 4.45 -9.08
N ASN A 27 5.31 3.22 -9.04
CA ASN A 27 3.91 2.93 -9.29
C ASN A 27 3.30 1.98 -8.27
N THR A 28 3.94 1.69 -7.12
CA THR A 28 3.45 0.67 -6.19
C THR A 28 3.10 1.27 -4.84
N ILE A 29 1.90 0.95 -4.38
CA ILE A 29 1.44 1.24 -3.01
C ILE A 29 1.53 -0.06 -2.20
N LEU A 30 2.02 0.05 -0.97
CA LEU A 30 2.05 -0.99 0.04
C LEU A 30 1.14 -0.59 1.21
N VAL A 31 0.30 -1.52 1.63
CA VAL A 31 -0.52 -1.42 2.85
C VAL A 31 0.00 -2.42 3.86
N THR A 32 0.16 -1.98 5.10
CA THR A 32 0.52 -2.83 6.24
C THR A 32 -0.62 -2.83 7.27
N LEU A 33 -0.96 -4.03 7.75
CA LEU A 33 -1.93 -4.27 8.81
C LEU A 33 -1.23 -4.78 10.07
N ASP A 34 -1.85 -4.57 11.24
CA ASP A 34 -1.38 -5.06 12.55
C ASP A 34 -1.41 -6.59 12.69
N GLN A 35 -2.18 -7.26 11.84
CA GLN A 35 -2.28 -8.72 11.79
C GLN A 35 -2.56 -9.24 10.38
N GLY A 36 -2.33 -10.54 10.19
CA GLY A 36 -2.53 -11.19 8.90
C GLY A 36 -4.00 -11.24 8.52
N ILE A 37 -4.32 -10.80 7.30
CA ILE A 37 -5.65 -10.93 6.72
C ILE A 37 -5.59 -11.72 5.43
N LYS A 38 -6.74 -12.22 4.99
CA LYS A 38 -6.95 -12.69 3.62
C LYS A 38 -8.09 -11.86 3.03
N PRO A 39 -7.83 -11.02 2.01
CA PRO A 39 -8.87 -10.28 1.30
C PRO A 39 -9.91 -11.24 0.73
N VAL A 40 -11.19 -10.88 0.86
CA VAL A 40 -12.32 -11.69 0.36
C VAL A 40 -13.17 -10.87 -0.60
N SER A 41 -13.89 -11.57 -1.49
CA SER A 41 -14.87 -10.93 -2.38
C SER A 41 -15.97 -10.26 -1.56
N HIS A 42 -16.43 -9.11 -2.06
CA HIS A 42 -17.67 -8.51 -1.61
C HIS A 42 -18.84 -9.26 -2.26
N PHE A 43 -19.53 -10.11 -1.48
CA PHE A 43 -20.65 -10.98 -1.89
C PHE A 43 -20.30 -12.08 -2.90
N ASP A 44 -21.03 -13.20 -2.82
CA ASP A 44 -21.27 -14.40 -3.69
C ASP A 44 -20.48 -14.63 -5.01
N VAL A 45 -19.33 -14.03 -5.21
CA VAL A 45 -18.51 -14.14 -6.42
C VAL A 45 -17.14 -14.66 -6.01
N PRO A 46 -16.58 -15.67 -6.69
CA PRO A 46 -15.29 -16.28 -6.34
C PRO A 46 -14.07 -15.39 -6.68
N ILE A 47 -14.23 -14.07 -6.76
CA ILE A 47 -13.13 -13.17 -7.12
C ILE A 47 -12.27 -12.93 -5.89
N GLU A 48 -10.96 -13.19 -6.01
CA GLU A 48 -9.96 -12.89 -4.99
C GLU A 48 -10.07 -11.42 -4.51
N GLY A 49 -9.97 -11.21 -3.20
CA GLY A 49 -10.47 -10.01 -2.53
C GLY A 49 -9.92 -8.69 -3.09
N ARG A 50 -10.77 -7.66 -3.07
CA ARG A 50 -10.51 -6.36 -3.68
C ARG A 50 -10.33 -5.28 -2.63
N PHE A 51 -9.43 -4.36 -2.92
CA PHE A 51 -9.30 -3.09 -2.21
C PHE A 51 -9.95 -1.99 -3.05
N TYR A 52 -10.90 -1.27 -2.48
CA TYR A 52 -11.55 -0.14 -3.13
C TYR A 52 -10.89 1.14 -2.65
N ILE A 53 -10.42 1.95 -3.59
CA ILE A 53 -9.61 3.13 -3.25
C ILE A 53 -10.14 4.40 -3.90
N LEU A 54 -9.93 5.51 -3.20
CA LEU A 54 -10.02 6.88 -3.70
C LEU A 54 -8.66 7.56 -3.46
N LEU A 55 -8.18 8.28 -4.47
CA LEU A 55 -6.99 9.12 -4.38
C LEU A 55 -7.37 10.55 -4.73
N TYR A 56 -7.16 11.47 -3.80
CA TYR A 56 -7.60 12.85 -3.99
C TYR A 56 -6.81 13.88 -3.18
N THR A 57 -6.81 15.12 -3.69
CA THR A 57 -6.33 16.32 -2.99
C THR A 57 -7.47 17.32 -2.93
N SER A 58 -8.00 17.65 -1.74
CA SER A 58 -9.11 18.60 -1.54
C SER A 58 -10.29 18.43 -2.51
N ALA A 59 -10.22 19.00 -3.72
CA ALA A 59 -11.23 18.92 -4.77
C ALA A 59 -10.87 18.03 -5.99
N THR A 60 -9.60 17.62 -6.17
CA THR A 60 -9.14 16.84 -7.33
C THR A 60 -9.15 15.36 -7.01
N TYR A 61 -9.76 14.55 -7.87
CA TYR A 61 -9.82 13.09 -7.73
C TYR A 61 -9.04 12.43 -8.87
N TYR A 62 -8.00 11.67 -8.52
CA TYR A 62 -7.06 11.07 -9.47
C TYR A 62 -7.53 9.72 -10.04
N LEU A 63 -8.61 9.19 -9.49
CA LEU A 63 -9.23 7.92 -9.90
C LEU A 63 -10.64 8.09 -10.48
N GLY A 64 -11.03 9.32 -10.82
CA GLY A 64 -12.34 9.64 -11.39
C GLY A 64 -13.05 10.75 -10.60
N SER A 65 -13.89 10.39 -9.64
CA SER A 65 -14.71 11.33 -8.87
C SER A 65 -14.83 10.93 -7.40
N SER A 66 -15.41 11.82 -6.58
CA SER A 66 -15.69 11.59 -5.17
C SER A 66 -16.67 10.46 -4.87
N SER A 67 -17.45 10.04 -5.87
CA SER A 67 -18.50 9.02 -5.73
C SER A 67 -18.08 7.65 -6.25
N ILE A 68 -16.86 7.50 -6.77
CA ILE A 68 -16.42 6.28 -7.44
C ILE A 68 -15.12 5.80 -6.78
N SER A 69 -15.24 4.79 -5.91
CA SER A 69 -14.08 4.03 -5.46
C SER A 69 -13.68 3.00 -6.50
N ILE A 70 -12.40 2.98 -6.87
CA ILE A 70 -11.88 2.06 -7.87
C ILE A 70 -11.34 0.81 -7.20
N ALA A 71 -11.69 -0.35 -7.73
CA ALA A 71 -11.18 -1.64 -7.26
C ALA A 71 -9.72 -1.88 -7.71
N ARG A 72 -8.94 -2.45 -6.80
CA ARG A 72 -7.60 -2.99 -7.02
C ARG A 72 -7.56 -4.43 -6.51
N THR A 73 -6.86 -5.29 -7.23
CA THR A 73 -6.54 -6.64 -6.77
C THR A 73 -5.15 -6.58 -6.13
N PRO A 74 -5.04 -6.61 -4.79
CA PRO A 74 -3.76 -6.57 -4.13
C PRO A 74 -3.06 -7.92 -4.19
N THR A 75 -1.73 -7.89 -4.25
CA THR A 75 -0.85 -9.06 -4.13
C THR A 75 -0.29 -9.13 -2.72
N ALA A 76 -0.32 -10.32 -2.12
CA ALA A 76 0.25 -10.55 -0.80
C ALA A 76 1.78 -10.42 -0.83
N VAL A 77 2.35 -9.80 0.20
CA VAL A 77 3.80 -9.80 0.46
C VAL A 77 4.08 -10.85 1.52
N ASN A 78 4.88 -11.88 1.18
CA ASN A 78 5.25 -13.00 2.05
C ASN A 78 4.05 -13.67 2.75
N PRO A 79 3.05 -14.18 2.00
CA PRO A 79 1.91 -14.87 2.61
C PRO A 79 2.33 -16.16 3.32
N ASN A 80 1.56 -16.56 4.33
CA ASN A 80 1.63 -17.92 4.88
C ASN A 80 0.97 -18.95 3.94
N ASP A 81 1.08 -20.23 4.27
CA ASP A 81 0.54 -21.34 3.46
C ASP A 81 -0.97 -21.25 3.21
N ASN A 82 -1.70 -20.52 4.05
CA ASN A 82 -3.16 -20.34 3.95
C ASN A 82 -3.56 -19.05 3.21
N GLY A 83 -2.57 -18.27 2.74
CA GLY A 83 -2.77 -17.03 1.98
C GLY A 83 -3.05 -15.80 2.84
N PHE A 84 -2.78 -15.85 4.15
CA PHE A 84 -2.84 -14.67 5.02
C PHE A 84 -1.51 -13.90 4.95
N ALA A 85 -1.61 -12.58 4.87
CA ALA A 85 -0.46 -11.69 4.92
C ALA A 85 -0.80 -10.41 5.70
N THR A 86 0.20 -9.83 6.37
CA THR A 86 0.10 -8.50 7.01
C THR A 86 0.33 -7.37 6.02
N GLN A 87 0.88 -7.69 4.84
CA GLN A 87 1.30 -6.71 3.84
C GLN A 87 0.74 -7.05 2.46
N TRP A 88 0.23 -6.03 1.79
CA TRP A 88 -0.48 -6.15 0.53
C TRP A 88 -0.10 -4.98 -0.39
N GLN A 89 0.21 -5.27 -1.65
CA GLN A 89 0.67 -4.27 -2.60
C GLN A 89 -0.08 -4.33 -3.93
N TRP A 90 -0.17 -3.20 -4.62
CA TRP A 90 -0.68 -3.15 -6.00
C TRP A 90 0.00 -2.04 -6.78
N GLU A 91 -0.05 -2.16 -8.11
CA GLU A 91 0.35 -1.08 -9.01
C GLU A 91 -0.76 -0.04 -9.14
N GLU A 92 -0.40 1.22 -8.94
CA GLU A 92 -1.24 2.39 -9.00
C GLU A 92 -0.74 3.38 -10.06
N PRO A 93 -1.22 3.29 -11.30
CA PRO A 93 -0.81 4.19 -12.38
C PRO A 93 -1.10 5.67 -12.11
N ALA A 94 -2.08 5.97 -11.25
CA ALA A 94 -2.43 7.34 -10.89
C ALA A 94 -1.29 8.10 -10.17
N LEU A 95 -0.32 7.39 -9.58
CA LEU A 95 0.84 8.01 -8.93
C LEU A 95 1.70 8.83 -9.91
N THR A 96 1.77 8.42 -11.18
CA THR A 96 2.48 9.19 -12.21
C THR A 96 1.79 10.53 -12.48
N ALA A 97 0.45 10.57 -12.43
CA ALA A 97 -0.29 11.81 -12.60
C ALA A 97 -0.06 12.74 -11.40
N THR A 98 -0.01 12.21 -10.18
CA THR A 98 0.29 13.00 -8.98
C THR A 98 1.71 13.56 -8.99
N ASP A 99 2.68 12.82 -9.55
CA ASP A 99 4.06 13.30 -9.72
C ASP A 99 4.16 14.44 -10.73
N ASN A 100 3.45 14.34 -11.85
CA ASN A 100 3.40 15.38 -12.88
C ASN A 100 2.78 16.69 -12.35
N ASP A 101 1.86 16.58 -11.40
CA ASP A 101 1.26 17.72 -10.68
C ASP A 101 2.18 18.28 -9.59
N GLY A 102 3.34 17.67 -9.35
CA GLY A 102 4.33 18.13 -8.35
C GLY A 102 3.88 17.96 -6.90
N LEU A 103 2.98 17.01 -6.63
CA LEU A 103 2.47 16.77 -5.28
C LEU A 103 3.50 16.03 -4.41
N SER A 104 3.68 16.49 -3.16
CA SER A 104 4.46 15.78 -2.15
C SER A 104 3.63 14.77 -1.36
N GLU A 105 2.30 14.96 -1.32
CA GLU A 105 1.36 14.12 -0.59
C GLU A 105 -0.02 14.10 -1.26
N ILE A 106 -0.77 13.03 -1.02
CA ILE A 106 -2.15 12.86 -1.47
C ILE A 106 -2.97 12.17 -0.38
N THR A 107 -4.29 12.39 -0.33
CA THR A 107 -5.16 11.58 0.53
C THR A 107 -5.51 10.28 -0.18
N ILE A 108 -5.29 9.16 0.51
CA ILE A 108 -5.84 7.86 0.13
C ILE A 108 -6.96 7.50 1.10
N ASN A 109 -8.13 7.16 0.55
CA ASN A 109 -9.17 6.46 1.28
C ASN A 109 -9.24 5.03 0.72
N LEU A 110 -9.05 4.05 1.61
CA LEU A 110 -9.02 2.63 1.31
C LEU A 110 -10.18 1.96 2.04
N ASN A 111 -11.02 1.29 1.28
CA ASN A 111 -12.03 0.36 1.77
C ASN A 111 -11.59 -1.07 1.46
N ALA A 112 -11.30 -1.86 2.49
CA ALA A 112 -10.91 -3.25 2.36
C ALA A 112 -12.00 -4.17 2.92
N TYR A 113 -12.31 -5.24 2.17
CA TYR A 113 -13.10 -6.37 2.66
C TYR A 113 -12.15 -7.52 3.01
N SER A 114 -12.13 -7.89 4.28
CA SER A 114 -11.31 -8.99 4.78
C SER A 114 -12.16 -10.04 5.46
N SER A 115 -11.71 -11.29 5.40
CA SER A 115 -12.06 -12.25 6.42
C SER A 115 -11.04 -12.15 7.55
N ASP A 116 -11.56 -11.98 8.77
CA ASP A 116 -10.74 -11.95 9.98
C ASP A 116 -10.34 -13.39 10.39
N PHE A 117 -11.00 -14.43 9.84
CA PHE A 117 -10.73 -15.84 10.15
C PHE A 117 -10.87 -16.79 8.94
N GLU A 118 -10.29 -17.99 9.06
CA GLU A 118 -10.31 -19.03 8.01
C GLU A 118 -11.73 -19.55 7.68
N ASN A 119 -12.74 -19.26 8.50
CA ASN A 119 -14.13 -19.75 8.38
C ASN A 119 -15.21 -18.68 8.62
N ASP A 120 -14.88 -17.39 8.60
CA ASP A 120 -15.89 -16.35 8.87
C ASP A 120 -16.64 -15.95 7.58
N ILE A 121 -17.98 -15.98 7.66
CA ILE A 121 -18.89 -15.41 6.65
C ILE A 121 -19.11 -13.91 6.95
N GLY A 122 -18.67 -13.45 8.13
CA GLY A 122 -18.66 -12.05 8.54
C GLY A 122 -17.61 -11.25 7.78
N HIS A 123 -18.03 -10.62 6.68
CA HIS A 123 -17.21 -9.63 6.01
C HIS A 123 -17.15 -8.34 6.86
N SER A 124 -15.95 -7.95 7.28
CA SER A 124 -15.73 -6.61 7.82
C SER A 124 -15.29 -5.68 6.68
N SER A 125 -16.02 -4.57 6.51
CA SER A 125 -15.60 -3.46 5.65
C SER A 125 -14.84 -2.46 6.50
N ARG A 126 -13.67 -2.03 6.04
CA ARG A 126 -12.82 -1.07 6.77
C ARG A 126 -12.52 0.12 5.90
N ASP A 127 -13.10 1.26 6.25
CA ASP A 127 -12.70 2.55 5.70
C ASP A 127 -11.50 3.08 6.47
N TYR A 128 -10.41 3.34 5.75
CA TYR A 128 -9.22 3.95 6.29
C TYR A 128 -8.79 5.12 5.41
N THR A 129 -8.68 6.29 6.02
CA THR A 129 -8.20 7.50 5.34
C THR A 129 -6.85 7.90 5.91
N SER A 130 -5.87 8.08 5.04
CA SER A 130 -4.53 8.52 5.42
C SER A 130 -3.94 9.47 4.39
N THR A 131 -3.03 10.31 4.86
CA THR A 131 -2.10 10.99 3.97
C THR A 131 -1.07 9.98 3.47
N LEU A 132 -0.93 9.87 2.16
CA LEU A 132 0.09 9.11 1.47
C LEU A 132 1.21 10.07 1.07
N ASN A 133 2.41 9.86 1.58
CA ASN A 133 3.59 10.57 1.11
C ASN A 133 3.97 10.06 -0.29
N LEU A 134 4.08 10.97 -1.25
CA LEU A 134 4.40 10.65 -2.64
C LEU A 134 5.90 10.65 -2.92
N ILE A 135 6.70 11.22 -2.02
CA ILE A 135 8.15 11.19 -2.11
C ILE A 135 8.61 9.77 -1.80
N TRP A 136 8.96 9.03 -2.84
CA TRP A 136 9.68 7.78 -2.72
C TRP A 136 11.15 8.09 -2.99
N GLN A 137 12.02 7.67 -2.08
CA GLN A 137 13.45 7.82 -2.30
C GLN A 137 13.85 6.89 -3.44
N HIS A 138 14.16 7.46 -4.60
CA HIS A 138 15.15 6.84 -5.47
C HIS A 138 16.42 6.71 -4.64
N ASP A 139 16.97 5.51 -4.48
CA ASP A 139 18.37 5.37 -4.09
C ASP A 139 19.19 6.14 -5.12
N LEU A 140 19.56 7.37 -4.78
CA LEU A 140 20.41 8.23 -5.58
C LEU A 140 21.81 7.61 -5.55
N SER A 141 22.05 6.64 -6.44
CA SER A 141 23.41 6.17 -6.71
C SER A 141 24.17 7.28 -7.43
N ILE A 142 24.83 8.13 -6.65
CA ILE A 142 25.82 9.09 -7.17
C ILE A 142 27.07 8.28 -7.52
N THR A 143 27.26 7.92 -8.78
CA THR A 143 28.54 7.46 -9.30
C THR A 143 29.45 8.67 -9.50
N SER A 144 30.32 8.96 -8.53
CA SER A 144 31.37 9.97 -8.71
C SER A 144 32.36 9.48 -9.76
N ILE A 145 32.35 10.07 -10.96
CA ILE A 145 33.45 9.95 -11.91
C ILE A 145 34.50 10.97 -11.49
N ASN A 146 35.54 10.54 -10.78
CA ASN A 146 36.71 11.37 -10.49
C ASN A 146 37.47 11.60 -11.80
N THR A 147 37.13 12.66 -12.52
CA THR A 147 37.99 13.22 -13.58
C THR A 147 38.36 14.65 -13.23
N LEU A 148 39.25 14.78 -12.24
CA LEU A 148 40.09 15.96 -12.08
C LEU A 148 41.48 15.62 -12.63
N ASP A 149 41.65 15.71 -13.96
CA ASP A 149 42.98 15.91 -14.53
C ASP A 149 43.25 17.43 -14.52
N THR A 150 43.72 17.92 -13.38
CA THR A 150 44.30 19.27 -13.26
C THR A 150 45.61 19.33 -14.04
N ASN A 151 45.54 19.67 -15.33
CA ASN A 151 46.64 20.32 -16.03
C ASN A 151 46.36 21.84 -16.05
N GLU A 152 46.43 22.47 -14.88
CA GLU A 152 46.60 23.92 -14.82
C GLU A 152 48.05 24.22 -15.24
N GLY A 153 48.19 24.75 -16.45
CA GLY A 153 49.49 25.02 -17.05
C GLY A 153 50.36 25.93 -16.18
N THR A 154 51.49 25.41 -15.73
CA THR A 154 52.62 26.22 -15.26
C THR A 154 53.13 27.06 -16.42
N ASN A 155 52.77 28.34 -16.43
CA ASN A 155 53.50 29.38 -17.13
C ASN A 155 54.16 30.26 -16.07
N LEU A 156 55.42 29.97 -15.76
CA LEU A 156 56.27 30.85 -14.97
C LEU A 156 57.20 31.58 -15.95
N VAL A 157 57.04 32.90 -16.00
CA VAL A 157 57.95 33.87 -16.61
C VAL A 157 59.25 33.91 -15.83
#